data_AF-A0A5K1GS52-F1
#
_entry.id   AF-A0A5K1GS52-F1
#
_cell.length_a   1.000
_cell.length_b   1.000
_cell.length_c   1.000
_cell.angle_alpha   90.00
_cell.angle_beta   90.00
_cell.angle_gamma   90.00
#
_symmetry.space_group_name_H-M   'P 1'
#
loop_
_entity.id
_entity.type
_entity.pdbx_description
1 polymer ?
#
loop_
_entity_poly.entity_id
_entity_poly.type
_entity_poly.pdbx_seq_one_letter_code
_entity_poly.pdbx_strand_id
1 'polypeptide(L)' 'MGSSEMPWVEKYRPTKVADVVGNQDAVSRLQVIAREGNMPNIILA' A
#
# COMPACT_ATOMS: atom_id res chain seq x y z
N MET A 1 -5.22 26.95 17.76
CA MET A 1 -5.42 26.39 16.42
C MET A 1 -4.08 25.78 16.01
N GLY A 2 -3.80 24.55 16.47
CA GLY A 2 -2.48 23.94 16.27
C GLY A 2 -2.37 23.40 14.86
N SER A 3 -1.47 23.98 14.06
CA SER A 3 -0.99 23.40 12.82
C SER A 3 -0.22 22.13 13.17
N SER A 4 -0.93 21.01 13.31
CA SER A 4 -0.30 19.71 13.59
C SER A 4 0.52 19.32 12.37
N GLU A 5 1.83 19.52 12.45
CA GLU A 5 2.77 19.00 11.46
C GLU A 5 2.56 17.49 11.36
N MET A 6 2.17 17.04 10.16
CA MET A 6 1.94 15.62 9.90
C MET A 6 3.24 14.84 10.16
N PRO A 7 3.21 13.75 10.95
CA PRO A 7 4.37 12.91 11.14
C PRO A 7 4.94 12.44 9.81
N TRP A 8 6.27 12.42 9.67
CA TRP A 8 6.94 12.04 8.42
C TRP A 8 6.52 10.67 7.88
N VAL A 9 6.22 9.73 8.78
CA VAL A 9 5.72 8.40 8.42
C VAL A 9 4.38 8.48 7.68
N GLU A 10 3.48 9.36 8.14
CA GLU A 10 2.19 9.55 7.47
C GLU A 10 2.34 10.36 6.18
N LYS A 11 3.24 11.33 6.18
CA LYS A 11 3.56 12.14 4.99
C LYS A 11 4.09 11.30 3.83
N TYR A 12 4.80 10.21 4.11
CA TYR A 12 5.39 9.31 3.11
C TYR A 12 4.73 7.94 3.05
N ARG A 13 3.53 7.77 3.60
CA ARG A 13 2.78 6.52 3.49
C ARG A 13 2.47 6.23 2.01
N PRO A 14 2.86 5.05 1.48
CA PRO A 14 2.52 4.65 0.11
C PRO A 14 1.01 4.65 -0.11
N THR A 15 0.57 5.28 -1.20
CA THR A 15 -0.86 5.34 -1.57
C THR A 15 -1.21 4.36 -2.69
N LYS A 16 -0.20 3.86 -3.41
CA LYS A 16 -0.35 2.82 -4.43
C LYS A 16 0.42 1.59 -4.02
N VAL A 17 -0.10 0.42 -4.41
CA VAL A 17 0.57 -0.87 -4.22
C VAL A 17 1.96 -0.88 -4.87
N ALA A 18 2.14 -0.15 -5.99
CA ALA A 18 3.43 -0.01 -6.67
C ALA A 18 4.48 0.78 -5.88
N ASP A 19 4.07 1.60 -4.92
CA ASP A 19 4.95 2.44 -4.10
C ASP A 19 5.38 1.71 -2.80
N VAL A 20 4.82 0.53 -2.53
CA VAL A 20 5.15 -0.29 -1.36
C VAL A 20 6.53 -0.94 -1.55
N VAL A 21 7.41 -0.74 -0.59
CA VAL A 21 8.76 -1.30 -0.59
C VAL A 21 8.81 -2.53 0.31
N GLY A 22 9.41 -3.61 -0.20
CA GLY A 22 9.54 -4.89 0.51
C GLY A 22 8.47 -5.91 0.09
N ASN A 23 8.69 -7.18 0.44
CA ASN A 23 7.83 -8.31 0.07
C ASN A 23 7.38 -8.28 -1.41
N GLN A 24 8.36 -8.21 -2.32
CA GLN A 24 8.14 -7.97 -3.75
C GLN A 24 7.20 -8.99 -4.39
N ASP A 25 7.24 -10.24 -3.93
CA ASP A 25 6.37 -11.30 -4.42
C ASP A 25 4.89 -11.04 -4.09
N ALA A 26 4.60 -10.59 -2.86
CA ALA A 26 3.23 -10.23 -2.47
C ALA A 26 2.77 -8.97 -3.20
N VAL A 27 3.63 -7.95 -3.29
CA VAL A 27 3.34 -6.70 -4.00
C VAL A 27 3.03 -6.98 -5.48
N SER A 28 3.79 -7.85 -6.14
CA SER A 28 3.56 -8.25 -7.53
C SER A 28 2.18 -8.91 -7.73
N ARG A 29 1.80 -9.84 -6.86
CA ARG A 29 0.48 -10.49 -6.90
C ARG A 29 -0.66 -9.49 -6.67
N LEU A 30 -0.50 -8.59 -5.71
CA LEU A 30 -1.49 -7.54 -5.43
C LEU A 30 -1.65 -6.58 -6.62
N GLN A 31 -0.57 -6.28 -7.36
CA GLN A 31 -0.66 -5.47 -8.57
C GLN A 31 -1.44 -6.17 -9.70
N VAL A 32 -1.30 -7.50 -9.84
CA VAL A 32 -2.09 -8.27 -10.82
C VAL A 32 -3.57 -8.26 -10.44
N ILE A 33 -3.90 -8.53 -9.17
CA ILE A 33 -5.27 -8.47 -8.65
C ILE A 33 -5.89 -7.09 -8.89
N ALA A 34 -5.13 -6.01 -8.64
CA ALA A 34 -5.58 -4.65 -8.86
C ALA A 34 -5.86 -4.33 -10.34
N ARG A 35 -5.17 -5.00 -11.28
CA ARG A 35 -5.40 -4.85 -12.74
C ARG A 35 -6.59 -5.69 -13.22
N GLU A 36 -6.76 -6.89 -12.69
CA GLU A 36 -7.85 -7.80 -13.06
C GLU A 36 -9.19 -7.40 -12.44
N GLY A 37 -9.18 -6.67 -11.31
CA GLY A 37 -10.37 -6.16 -10.64
C GLY A 37 -11.15 -7.21 -9.84
N ASN A 38 -10.68 -8.46 -9.80
CA ASN A 38 -11.27 -9.54 -9.02
C ASN A 38 -10.54 -9.69 -7.68
N MET A 39 -10.94 -8.91 -6.67
CA MET A 39 -10.33 -8.94 -5.34
C MET A 39 -10.78 -10.19 -4.55
N PRO A 40 -9.88 -11.13 -4.22
CA PRO A 40 -10.21 -12.26 -3.36
C PRO A 40 -10.16 -11.86 -1.88
N ASN A 41 -10.53 -12.79 -0.99
CA ASN A 41 -10.26 -12.66 0.44
C ASN A 41 -8.75 -12.83 0.70
N ILE A 42 -8.14 -11.86 1.37
CA ILE A 42 -6.69 -11.80 1.60
C ILE A 42 -6.41 -11.77 3.10
N ILE A 43 -5.44 -12.57 3.54
CA ILE A 43 -4.84 -12.49 4.88
C ILE A 43 -3.38 -12.03 4.68
N LEU A 44 -2.99 -10.97 5.37
CA LEU A 44 -1.61 -10.47 5.43
C LEU A 44 -1.02 -10.90 6.78
N ALA A 45 0.07 -11.65 6.76
CA ALA A 45 0.75 -12.19 7.94
C ALA A 45 2.25 -11.92 7.88
#